data_AF-A0A2P8IFV0-F1
#
_entry.id   AF-A0A2P8IFV0-F1
#
_cell.length_a   1.000
_cell.length_b   1.000
_cell.length_c   1.000
_cell.angle_alpha   90.00
_cell.angle_beta   90.00
_cell.angle_gamma   90.00
#
_symmetry.space_group_name_H-M   'P 1'
#
loop_
_entity.id
_entity.type
_entity.pdbx_description
1 polymer ?
#
loop_
_entity_poly.entity_id
_entity_poly.type
_entity_poly.pdbx_seq_one_letter_code
_entity_poly.pdbx_strand_id
1 'polypeptide(L)'
;MFVHTDTAECPWYVVESDDKRRARVNMIAHLLSTLPYYEVEPPAFQLPARPASTGYHAPTCADLRPQPRGIAALSTKSCTGAADRPVRSTSFEPASAPAERGTWTAERR
;
A
#
# COMPACT_ATOMS: atom_id res chain seq x y z
N MET A 1 -17.07 32.40 1.22
CA MET A 1 -16.81 31.06 0.70
C MET A 1 -17.83 30.09 1.31
N PHE A 2 -17.66 29.59 2.54
CA PHE A 2 -18.59 28.64 3.18
C PHE A 2 -20.08 29.01 3.15
N VAL A 3 -20.42 30.28 3.38
CA VAL A 3 -21.82 30.77 3.37
C VAL A 3 -22.59 30.45 2.08
N HIS A 4 -21.91 30.33 0.93
CA HIS A 4 -22.57 30.12 -0.37
C HIS A 4 -22.36 28.71 -0.94
N THR A 5 -21.49 27.90 -0.33
CA THR A 5 -21.08 26.58 -0.85
C THR A 5 -21.31 25.44 0.14
N ASP A 6 -21.84 25.73 1.32
CA ASP A 6 -22.22 24.75 2.33
C ASP A 6 -23.70 24.38 2.15
N THR A 7 -23.94 23.17 1.66
CA THR A 7 -25.27 22.65 1.33
C THR A 7 -25.49 21.35 2.11
N ALA A 8 -26.73 21.03 2.47
CA ALA A 8 -27.05 19.82 3.25
C ALA A 8 -26.58 18.50 2.60
N GLU A 9 -26.52 18.46 1.26
CA GLU A 9 -26.02 17.29 0.52
C GLU A 9 -24.49 17.17 0.56
N CYS A 10 -23.78 18.30 0.68
CA CYS A 10 -22.33 18.41 0.61
C CYS A 10 -21.80 19.38 1.68
N PRO A 11 -21.87 18.99 2.97
CA PRO A 11 -21.48 19.86 4.06
C PRO A 11 -19.95 20.06 4.12
N TRP A 12 -19.52 21.26 4.49
CA TRP A 12 -18.11 21.56 4.77
C TRP A 12 -17.76 21.24 6.22
N TYR A 13 -16.72 20.42 6.43
CA TYR A 13 -16.19 20.11 7.76
C TYR A 13 -14.86 20.81 7.99
N VAL A 14 -14.77 21.57 9.08
CA VAL A 14 -13.54 22.27 9.49
C VAL A 14 -12.82 21.46 10.55
N VAL A 15 -11.52 21.22 10.35
CA VAL A 15 -10.66 20.46 11.28
C VAL A 15 -9.49 21.33 11.71
N GLU A 16 -9.37 21.51 13.02
CA GLU A 16 -8.24 22.21 13.63
C GLU A 16 -6.92 21.52 13.30
N SER A 17 -5.98 22.27 12.73
CA SER A 17 -4.76 21.73 12.10
C SER A 17 -3.45 22.13 12.79
N ASP A 18 -3.51 22.76 13.96
CA ASP A 18 -2.33 23.11 14.76
C ASP A 18 -1.52 21.87 15.14
N ASP A 19 -2.20 20.81 15.61
CA ASP A 19 -1.60 19.48 15.77
C ASP A 19 -1.87 18.64 14.52
N LYS A 20 -0.87 18.60 13.63
CA LYS A 20 -0.91 17.84 12.37
C LYS A 20 -1.17 16.36 12.55
N ARG A 21 -0.74 15.75 13.66
CA ARG A 21 -0.98 14.31 13.90
C ARG A 21 -2.45 14.07 14.22
N ARG A 22 -3.01 14.89 15.11
CA ARG A 22 -4.43 14.81 15.48
C ARG A 22 -5.35 15.15 14.31
N ALA A 23 -5.03 16.20 13.55
CA ALA A 23 -5.82 16.61 12.39
C ALA A 23 -5.96 15.47 11.36
N ARG A 24 -4.86 14.78 11.05
CA ARG A 24 -4.86 13.64 10.11
C ARG A 24 -5.70 12.48 10.61
N VAL A 25 -5.57 12.13 11.88
CA VAL A 25 -6.35 11.03 12.48
C VAL A 25 -7.84 11.38 12.50
N ASN A 26 -8.19 12.61 12.88
CA ASN A 26 -9.58 13.08 12.91
C ASN A 26 -10.21 13.12 11.52
N MET A 27 -9.46 13.58 10.51
CA MET A 27 -9.90 13.57 9.11
C MET A 27 -10.20 12.14 8.64
N ILE A 28 -9.30 11.18 8.89
CA ILE A 28 -9.50 9.78 8.52
C ILE A 28 -10.72 9.19 9.25
N ALA A 29 -10.84 9.43 10.55
CA ALA A 29 -11.96 8.92 11.34
C ALA A 29 -13.31 9.46 10.85
N HIS A 30 -13.39 10.76 10.53
CA HIS A 30 -14.59 11.37 9.99
C HIS A 30 -14.98 10.73 8.65
N LEU A 31 -14.04 10.56 7.73
CA LEU A 31 -14.28 9.94 6.42
C LEU A 31 -14.74 8.48 6.53
N LEU A 32 -14.14 7.71 7.44
CA LEU A 32 -14.54 6.31 7.67
C LEU A 32 -15.90 6.18 8.37
N SER A 33 -16.35 7.21 9.09
CA SER A 33 -17.68 7.19 9.75
C SER A 33 -18.84 7.48 8.79
N THR A 34 -18.59 8.23 7.72
CA THR A 34 -19.62 8.61 6.75
C THR A 34 -19.75 7.59 5.62
N LEU A 35 -18.70 6.81 5.35
CA LEU A 35 -18.69 5.80 4.32
C LEU A 35 -18.98 4.40 4.91
N PRO A 36 -19.99 3.67 4.42
CA PRO A 36 -20.21 2.28 4.81
C PRO A 36 -19.14 1.40 4.17
N TYR A 37 -17.96 1.33 4.80
CA TYR A 37 -16.87 0.47 4.37
C TYR A 37 -17.17 -0.97 4.80
N TYR A 38 -17.09 -1.88 3.84
CA TYR A 38 -17.16 -3.32 4.07
C TYR A 38 -15.99 -3.99 3.36
N GLU A 39 -15.54 -5.10 3.92
CA GLU A 39 -14.55 -5.94 3.27
C GLU A 39 -15.18 -6.57 2.04
N VAL A 40 -14.56 -6.36 0.88
CA VAL A 40 -15.01 -6.92 -0.40
C VAL A 40 -13.99 -7.95 -0.82
N GLU A 41 -14.44 -9.18 -1.06
CA GLU A 41 -13.56 -10.16 -1.69
C GLU A 41 -13.27 -9.72 -3.13
N PRO A 42 -11.97 -9.56 -3.50
CA PRO A 42 -11.63 -9.20 -4.86
C PRO A 42 -12.07 -10.32 -5.80
N PRO A 43 -12.70 -10.00 -6.95
CA PRO A 43 -13.11 -11.02 -7.90
C PRO A 43 -11.87 -11.78 -8.40
N ALA A 44 -11.97 -13.11 -8.44
CA ALA A 44 -10.91 -13.95 -9.00
C ALA A 44 -10.76 -13.64 -10.50
N PHE A 45 -9.77 -12.82 -10.85
CA PHE A 45 -9.43 -12.52 -12.24
C PHE A 45 -8.28 -13.41 -12.70
N GLN A 46 -8.48 -14.14 -13.80
CA GLN A 46 -7.44 -14.94 -14.42
C GLN A 46 -6.63 -14.05 -15.35
N LEU A 47 -5.38 -13.75 -14.96
CA LEU A 47 -4.43 -13.09 -15.85
C LEU A 47 -4.10 -14.05 -17.00
N PRO A 48 -4.11 -13.59 -18.26
CA PRO A 48 -3.66 -14.41 -19.38
C PRO A 48 -2.16 -14.74 -19.20
N ALA A 49 -1.75 -15.86 -19.79
CA ALA A 49 -0.35 -16.28 -19.76
C ALA A 49 0.55 -15.16 -20.29
N ARG A 50 1.60 -14.83 -19.55
CA ARG A 50 2.58 -13.81 -19.93
C ARG A 50 3.20 -14.22 -21.28
N PRO A 51 3.18 -13.37 -22.33
CA PRO A 51 3.92 -13.64 -23.55
C PRO A 51 5.43 -13.69 -23.25
N ALA A 52 6.18 -14.41 -24.08
CA ALA A 52 7.64 -14.49 -23.94
C ALA A 52 8.25 -13.07 -23.89
N SER A 53 9.24 -12.87 -23.01
CA SER A 53 9.86 -11.56 -22.85
C SER A 53 10.56 -11.14 -24.14
N THR A 54 10.11 -10.06 -24.76
CA THR A 54 10.76 -9.42 -25.91
C THR A 54 12.04 -8.73 -25.48
N GLY A 55 13.08 -9.49 -25.12
CA GLY A 55 14.46 -9.04 -24.93
C GLY A 55 14.70 -7.83 -24.02
N TYR A 56 13.71 -7.42 -23.23
CA TYR A 56 13.82 -6.22 -22.40
C TYR A 56 14.70 -6.54 -21.20
N HIS A 57 15.90 -5.99 -21.22
CA HIS A 57 16.78 -5.96 -20.06
C HIS A 57 16.46 -4.71 -19.25
N ALA A 58 16.22 -4.89 -17.96
CA ALA A 58 16.10 -3.77 -17.05
C ALA A 58 17.39 -2.93 -17.13
N PRO A 59 17.28 -1.59 -17.12
CA PRO A 59 18.46 -0.73 -17.09
C PRO A 59 19.33 -1.10 -15.90
N THR A 60 20.64 -1.13 -16.11
CA THR A 60 21.56 -1.32 -15.00
C THR A 60 21.53 -0.07 -14.11
N CYS A 61 21.96 -0.20 -12.86
CA CYS A 61 22.03 0.94 -11.94
C CYS A 61 22.88 2.10 -12.48
N ALA A 62 23.82 1.81 -13.41
CA ALA A 62 24.65 2.82 -14.07
C ALA A 62 23.89 3.64 -15.13
N ASP A 63 22.85 3.08 -15.74
CA ASP A 63 22.06 3.73 -16.79
C ASP A 63 21.00 4.71 -16.21
N LEU A 64 20.66 4.54 -14.93
CA LEU A 64 19.69 5.37 -14.24
C LEU A 64 20.36 6.63 -13.70
N ARG A 65 19.80 7.80 -14.04
CA ARG A 65 20.24 9.06 -13.42
C ARG A 65 19.92 9.01 -11.92
N PRO A 66 20.91 9.21 -11.04
CA PRO A 66 20.64 9.30 -9.62
C PRO A 66 19.74 10.51 -9.37
N GLN A 67 18.66 10.30 -8.64
CA GLN A 67 17.82 11.40 -8.17
C GLN A 67 18.69 12.31 -7.28
N PRO A 68 18.68 13.64 -7.47
CA PRO A 68 19.46 14.55 -6.65
C PRO A 68 18.91 14.50 -5.22
N ARG A 69 19.55 13.70 -4.37
CA ARG A 69 19.27 13.70 -2.94
C ARG A 69 19.86 14.97 -2.35
N GLY A 70 18.99 15.81 -1.78
CA GLY A 70 19.42 16.84 -0.85
C GLY A 70 20.21 16.22 0.31
N ILE A 71 21.35 16.82 0.60
CA ILE A 71 22.24 16.69 1.77
C ILE A 71 21.92 15.55 2.76
N ALA A 72 22.16 14.30 2.34
CA ALA A 72 22.36 13.17 3.25
C ALA A 72 22.95 12.00 2.46
N ALA A 73 24.27 12.06 2.26
CA ALA A 73 25.04 10.85 2.02
C ALA A 73 24.85 9.94 3.24
N LEU A 74 24.44 8.69 3.02
CA LEU A 74 24.87 7.54 3.81
C LEU A 74 24.36 6.25 3.12
N SER A 75 25.32 5.35 2.88
CA SER A 75 25.18 3.97 2.41
C SER A 75 25.10 3.74 0.90
N THR A 76 26.25 3.93 0.22
CA THR A 76 26.58 3.14 -0.97
C THR A 76 26.80 1.68 -0.57
N LYS A 77 25.72 0.92 -0.42
CA LYS A 77 25.84 -0.54 -0.52
C LYS A 77 26.12 -0.85 -1.97
N SER A 78 27.36 -1.27 -2.25
CA SER A 78 27.79 -1.74 -3.57
C SER A 78 26.88 -2.88 -4.00
N CYS A 79 26.09 -2.66 -5.05
CA CYS A 79 25.34 -3.70 -5.72
C CYS A 79 26.30 -4.52 -6.59
N THR A 80 27.16 -5.31 -5.97
CA THR A 80 27.93 -6.35 -6.65
C THR A 80 27.31 -7.69 -6.29
N GLY A 81 26.57 -8.26 -7.25
CA GLY A 81 26.17 -9.67 -7.22
C GLY A 81 24.66 -9.92 -7.11
N ALA A 82 23.98 -9.98 -8.25
CA ALA A 82 22.69 -10.66 -8.36
C ALA A 82 22.40 -11.13 -9.81
N ALA A 83 23.43 -11.46 -10.60
CA ALA A 83 23.22 -11.95 -11.98
C ALA A 83 22.88 -13.44 -12.05
N ASP A 84 23.21 -14.25 -11.05
CA ASP A 84 22.90 -15.69 -11.06
C ASP A 84 22.33 -16.12 -9.71
N ARG A 85 21.01 -15.98 -9.57
CA ARG A 85 20.28 -16.78 -8.57
C ARG A 85 19.27 -17.61 -9.33
N PRO A 86 19.43 -18.95 -9.41
CA PRO A 86 18.44 -19.78 -10.09
C PRO A 86 17.09 -19.59 -9.42
N VAL A 87 16.05 -19.44 -10.25
CA VAL A 87 14.65 -19.42 -9.82
C VAL A 87 14.41 -20.69 -9.02
N ARG A 88 14.39 -20.55 -7.69
CA ARG A 88 14.05 -21.66 -6.80
C ARG A 88 12.57 -21.94 -7.05
N SER A 89 12.27 -22.98 -7.83
CA SER A 89 10.93 -23.53 -7.96
C SER A 89 10.53 -24.09 -6.60
N THR A 90 10.08 -23.21 -5.71
CA THR A 90 9.29 -23.64 -4.56
C THR A 90 7.93 -24.03 -5.11
N SER A 91 7.79 -25.33 -5.39
CA SER A 91 6.51 -26.00 -5.31
C SER A 91 5.91 -25.62 -3.97
N PHE A 92 4.93 -24.71 -3.99
CA PHE A 92 4.13 -24.40 -2.82
C PHE A 92 3.13 -25.55 -2.72
N GLU A 93 3.48 -26.57 -1.94
CA GLU A 93 2.50 -27.57 -1.51
C GLU A 93 1.41 -26.85 -0.71
N PRO A 94 0.12 -27.00 -1.06
CA PRO A 94 -0.95 -26.41 -0.27
C PRO A 94 -1.01 -27.15 1.06
N ALA A 95 -0.63 -26.46 2.14
CA ALA A 95 -0.85 -26.93 3.50
C ALA A 95 -2.35 -27.21 3.68
N SER A 96 -2.68 -28.48 3.91
CA SER A 96 -4.00 -28.92 4.32
C SER A 96 -4.46 -28.11 5.54
N ALA A 97 -5.66 -27.56 5.43
CA ALA A 97 -6.33 -26.85 6.51
C ALA A 97 -6.50 -27.75 7.75
N PRO A 98 -6.37 -27.17 8.95
CA PRO A 98 -7.27 -27.48 10.04
C PRO A 98 -8.07 -26.23 10.37
N ALA A 99 -9.38 -26.35 10.24
CA ALA A 99 -10.35 -25.40 10.72
C ALA A 99 -10.32 -25.36 12.23
N GLU A 100 -9.82 -24.29 12.87
CA GLU A 100 -10.23 -23.94 14.23
C GLU A 100 -10.45 -22.42 14.41
N ARG A 101 -11.68 -22.13 14.84
CA ARG A 101 -12.25 -20.82 15.13
C ARG A 101 -11.60 -20.27 16.40
N GLY A 102 -10.83 -19.19 16.29
CA GLY A 102 -10.37 -18.39 17.43
C GLY A 102 -11.20 -17.11 17.54
N THR A 103 -12.14 -17.09 18.49
CA THR A 103 -12.95 -15.93 18.87
C THR A 103 -12.08 -14.84 19.49
N TRP A 104 -11.91 -13.70 18.82
CA TRP A 104 -11.31 -12.50 19.43
C TRP A 104 -12.37 -11.77 20.25
N THR A 105 -12.47 -12.12 21.53
CA THR A 105 -13.18 -11.28 22.51
C THR A 105 -12.33 -10.06 22.84
N ALA A 106 -12.83 -8.89 22.46
CA ALA A 106 -12.30 -7.59 22.86
C ALA A 106 -12.61 -7.34 24.35
N GLU A 107 -11.60 -7.54 25.21
CA GLU A 107 -11.64 -7.15 26.62
C GLU A 107 -11.55 -5.62 26.73
N ARG A 108 -12.67 -5.00 27.14
CA ARG A 108 -12.74 -3.59 27.54
C ARG A 108 -11.91 -3.37 28.82
N ARG A 109 -11.08 -2.33 28.82
CA ARG A 109 -10.74 -1.54 30.01
C ARG A 109 -10.79 -0.06 29.66
#